data_AF-A0A6B3IA00-F1
#
_entry.id   AF-A0A6B3IA00-F1
#
_cell.length_a   1.000
_cell.length_b   1.000
_cell.length_c   1.000
_cell.angle_alpha   90.00
_cell.angle_beta   90.00
_cell.angle_gamma   90.00
#
_symmetry.space_group_name_H-M   'P 1'
#
loop_
_entity.id
_entity.type
_entity.pdbx_description
1 polymer ?
#
loop_
_entity_poly.entity_id
_entity_poly.type
_entity_poly.pdbx_seq_one_letter_code
_entity_poly.pdbx_strand_id
1 'polypeptide(L)' 'QIATCVYAVHDPNEGQLVYASAGHLPILVRDEDGTVERAADPTGPPLGTGGWVHTSGTIALPPGSTAVLYT' A
#
# COMPACT_ATOMS: atom_id res chain seq x y z
N GLN A 1 5.40 -11.59 19.79
CA GLN A 1 6.04 -10.38 19.23
C GLN A 1 5.16 -9.87 18.10
N ILE A 2 5.08 -8.55 17.91
CA ILE A 2 4.30 -7.93 16.82
C ILE A 2 5.22 -7.20 15.84
N ALA A 3 4.77 -7.03 14.59
CA ALA A 3 5.46 -6.25 13.57
C ALA A 3 4.44 -5.53 12.67
N THR A 4 4.72 -4.28 12.29
CA THR A 4 3.98 -3.61 11.21
C THR A 4 4.57 -3.99 9.87
N CYS A 5 3.74 -4.09 8.84
CA CYS A 5 4.18 -4.47 7.51
C CYS A 5 3.24 -3.91 6.44
N VAL A 6 3.81 -3.50 5.31
CA VAL A 6 3.07 -3.28 4.06
C VAL A 6 3.68 -4.18 2.99
N TYR A 7 2.82 -4.77 2.17
CA TYR A 7 3.20 -5.58 1.03
C TYR A 7 2.45 -5.08 -0.20
N ALA A 8 3.14 -4.95 -1.32
CA ALA A 8 2.55 -4.47 -2.57
C ALA A 8 3.08 -5.28 -3.75
N VAL A 9 2.20 -5.54 -4.71
CA VAL A 9 2.48 -6.16 -5.99
C VAL A 9 2.19 -5.12 -7.07
N HIS A 10 3.16 -4.87 -7.93
CA HIS A 10 2.99 -3.97 -9.06
C HIS A 10 2.45 -4.72 -10.27
N ASP A 11 1.30 -4.28 -10.78
CA ASP A 11 0.76 -4.72 -12.07
C ASP A 11 0.99 -3.61 -13.12
N PRO A 12 1.99 -3.76 -13.99
CA PRO A 12 2.28 -2.77 -15.02
C PRO A 12 1.27 -2.78 -16.18
N ASN A 13 0.48 -3.83 -16.35
CA ASN A 13 -0.52 -3.88 -17.42
C ASN A 13 -1.75 -3.04 -17.07
N GLU A 14 -2.13 -3.06 -15.79
CA GLU A 14 -3.22 -2.25 -15.25
C GLU A 14 -2.74 -0.89 -14.73
N GLY A 15 -1.43 -0.71 -14.56
CA GLY A 15 -0.83 0.54 -14.07
C GLY A 15 -1.18 0.82 -12.62
N GLN A 16 -1.09 -0.20 -11.75
CA GLN A 16 -1.51 -0.11 -10.36
C GLN A 16 -0.66 -0.94 -9.40
N LEU A 17 -0.75 -0.60 -8.11
CA LEU A 17 -0.31 -1.45 -7.02
C LEU A 17 -1.52 -2.12 -6.38
N VAL A 18 -1.47 -3.44 -6.28
CA VAL A 18 -2.32 -4.21 -5.36
C VAL A 18 -1.55 -4.35 -4.05
N TYR A 19 -2.12 -3.91 -2.94
CA TYR A 19 -1.39 -3.85 -1.67
C TYR A 19 -2.21 -4.36 -0.48
N ALA A 20 -1.52 -4.76 0.59
CA ALA A 20 -2.12 -5.05 1.89
C ALA A 20 -1.24 -4.43 2.99
N SER A 21 -1.88 -3.90 4.03
CA SER A 21 -1.18 -3.28 5.16
C SER A 21 -1.64 -3.88 6.49
N ALA A 22 -0.67 -4.14 7.36
CA ALA A 22 -0.80 -4.64 8.72
C ALA A 22 -0.21 -3.61 9.68
N GLY A 23 -1.01 -2.61 10.07
CA GLY A 23 -0.65 -1.55 11.01
C GLY A 23 0.44 -0.59 10.50
N HIS A 24 0.78 -0.65 9.22
CA HIS A 24 1.86 0.14 8.63
C HIS A 24 1.37 1.47 8.06
N LEU A 25 2.30 2.40 7.86
CA LEU A 25 2.00 3.69 7.27
C LEU A 25 1.50 3.51 5.82
N PRO A 26 0.57 4.36 5.37
CA PRO A 26 -0.01 4.28 4.02
C PRO A 26 1.05 4.43 2.92
N ILE A 27 0.85 3.77 1.79
CA ILE A 27 1.65 4.05 0.57
C ILE A 27 1.27 5.44 0.07
N LEU A 28 2.28 6.23 -0.29
CA LEU A 28 2.11 7.48 -1.04
C LEU A 28 2.51 7.25 -2.48
N VAL A 29 1.69 7.70 -3.43
CA VAL A 29 2.02 7.70 -4.85
C VAL A 29 2.10 9.14 -5.31
N ARG A 30 3.25 9.52 -5.85
CA ARG A 30 3.43 10.78 -6.56
C ARG A 30 3.29 10.52 -8.06
N ASP A 31 2.36 11.19 -8.72
CA ASP A 31 2.21 11.13 -10.18
C ASP A 31 3.30 11.95 -10.90
N GLU A 32 3.29 11.92 -12.24
CA GLU A 32 4.26 12.65 -13.06
C GLU A 32 4.17 14.18 -12.85
N ASP A 33 2.95 14.70 -12.68
CA ASP A 33 2.65 16.13 -12.46
C ASP A 33 2.98 16.60 -11.03
N GLY A 34 3.29 15.67 -10.14
CA GLY A 34 3.67 15.91 -8.76
C GLY A 34 2.52 15.91 -7.75
N THR A 35 1.29 15.58 -8.18
CA THR A 35 0.18 15.28 -7.29
C THR A 35 0.53 14.07 -6.44
N VAL A 36 0.18 14.11 -5.16
CA VAL A 36 0.40 12.99 -4.25
C VAL A 36 -0.94 12.43 -3.81
N GLU A 37 -1.14 11.15 -4.12
CA GLU A 37 -2.25 10.36 -3.62
C GLU A 37 -1.78 9.44 -2.50
N ARG A 38 -2.69 9.17 -1.57
CA ARG A 38 -2.45 8.30 -0.43
C ARG A 38 -3.37 7.10 -0.53
N ALA A 39 -2.81 5.92 -0.36
CA ALA A 39 -3.57 4.68 -0.36
C ALA A 39 -4.60 4.66 0.79
N ALA A 40 -5.87 4.41 0.46
CA ALA A 40 -7.01 4.67 1.33
C ALA A 40 -7.53 3.45 2.10
N ASP A 41 -7.18 2.23 1.68
CA ASP A 41 -7.78 0.98 2.17
C ASP A 41 -7.53 0.67 3.66
N PRO A 42 -8.42 -0.14 4.29
CA PRO A 42 -8.34 -0.44 5.70
C PRO A 42 -7.05 -1.20 6.04
N THR A 43 -6.24 -0.59 6.90
CA THR A 43 -5.09 -1.24 7.50
C THR A 43 -5.59 -2.24 8.56
N GLY A 44 -5.24 -3.52 8.38
CA GLY A 44 -5.43 -4.51 9.45
C GLY A 44 -4.47 -4.23 10.62
N PRO A 45 -4.61 -4.91 11.77
CA PRO A 45 -3.68 -4.76 12.89
C PRO A 45 -2.26 -5.26 12.54
N PRO A 46 -1.23 -4.94 13.34
CA PRO A 46 0.10 -5.50 13.14
C PRO A 46 0.09 -7.04 13.11
N LEU A 47 1.03 -7.63 12.37
CA LEU A 47 1.21 -9.08 12.30
C LEU A 47 1.52 -9.66 13.68
N GLY A 48 1.03 -10.88 13.93
CA GLY A 48 1.20 -11.58 15.21
C GLY A 48 0.17 -11.23 16.28
N THR A 49 -0.83 -10.41 15.96
CA THR A 49 -1.96 -10.07 16.86
C THR A 49 -3.09 -11.12 16.84
N GLY A 50 -3.18 -11.94 15.79
CA GLY A 50 -4.14 -13.04 15.66
C GLY A 50 -5.58 -12.59 15.36
N GLY A 51 -6.40 -13.50 14.82
CA GLY A 51 -7.85 -13.30 14.68
C GLY A 51 -8.31 -12.29 13.63
N TRP A 52 -7.43 -11.88 12.70
CA TRP A 52 -7.75 -10.89 11.67
C TRP A 52 -7.54 -11.45 10.26
N VAL A 53 -8.40 -11.02 9.34
CA VAL A 53 -8.24 -11.26 7.90
C VAL A 53 -7.77 -9.95 7.27
N HIS A 54 -6.55 -9.95 6.74
CA HIS A 54 -6.05 -8.82 5.97
C HIS A 54 -6.70 -8.81 4.59
N THR A 55 -7.20 -7.64 4.19
CA THR A 55 -7.75 -7.40 2.86
C THR A 55 -6.73 -6.67 2.00
N SER A 56 -6.81 -6.90 0.69
CA SER A 56 -6.06 -6.14 -0.29
C SER A 56 -6.85 -4.93 -0.78
N GLY A 57 -6.10 -3.89 -1.09
CA GLY A 57 -6.55 -2.68 -1.73
C GLY A 57 -5.80 -2.42 -3.03
N THR A 58 -6.21 -1.39 -3.76
CA THR A 58 -5.56 -0.98 -5.02
C THR A 58 -5.33 0.51 -5.05
N ILE A 59 -4.17 0.94 -5.54
CA ILE A 59 -3.87 2.34 -5.82
C ILE A 59 -3.24 2.47 -7.20
N ALA A 60 -3.60 3.51 -7.94
CA ALA A 60 -3.04 3.79 -9.25
C ALA A 60 -1.52 4.02 -9.15
N LEU A 61 -0.79 3.49 -10.13
CA LEU A 61 0.63 3.71 -10.33
C LEU A 61 0.91 3.77 -11.84
N PRO A 62 0.40 4.80 -12.53
CA PRO A 62 0.63 4.95 -13.96
C PRO A 62 2.12 5.19 -14.26
N PRO A 63 2.58 4.96 -15.50
CA PRO A 63 3.96 5.27 -15.89
C PRO A 63 4.39 6.68 -15.49
N GLY A 64 5.65 6.85 -15.06
CA GLY A 64 6.16 8.12 -14.55
C GLY A 64 5.88 8.38 -13.06
N SER A 65 4.99 7.60 -12.44
CA SER A 65 4.70 7.71 -11.01
C SER A 65 5.77 7.06 -10.12
N THR A 66 5.81 7.48 -8.86
CA THR A 66 6.66 6.90 -7.82
C THR A 66 5.84 6.53 -6.60
N ALA A 67 5.92 5.27 -6.17
CA ALA A 67 5.38 4.82 -4.90
C ALA A 67 6.43 4.89 -3.78
N VAL A 68 6.04 5.36 -2.61
CA VAL A 68 6.89 5.50 -1.43
C VAL A 68 6.32 4.66 -0.28
N LEU A 69 7.15 3.75 0.23
CA LEU A 69 6.94 2.99 1.46
C LEU A 69 7.94 3.50 2.51
N TYR A 70 7.49 3.71 3.74
CA TYR A 70 8.30 4.36 4.77
C TYR A 70 7.93 3.88 6.17
N THR A 71 8.90 3.91 7.09
CA THR A 71 8.81 3.38 8.46
C THR A 71 9.09 4.45 9.49
#